data_AF-A0A8T0DVJ5-F1
#
_entry.id   AF-A0A8T0DVJ5-F1
#
_cell.length_a   1.000
_cell.length_b   1.000
_cell.length_c   1.000
_cell.angle_alpha   90.00
_cell.angle_beta   90.00
_cell.angle_gamma   90.00
#
_symmetry.space_group_name_H-M   'P 1'
#
loop_
_entity.id
_entity.type
_entity.pdbx_description
1 polymer ?
#
loop_
_entity_poly.entity_id
_entity_poly.type
_entity_poly.pdbx_seq_one_letter_code
_entity_poly.pdbx_strand_id
1 'polypeptide(L)'
;MSSEIARLYQNYVTSIFDSWTVIRICREQYSGGQFTNQKVASLIAQLPDVIRKLKDEDKLTDFLEDYLDDELNTICEDESIPYVAKLLVDGMDLVKNNNLVELKLKYENLPKGCDLSHCQAQTQVAVSESEGDSNDESIDEDDVVME
;
A
#
# COMPACT_ATOMS: atom_id res chain seq x y z
N MET A 1 19.27 -19.63 -1.07
CA MET A 1 17.90 -20.01 -1.46
C MET A 1 17.96 -20.45 -2.92
N SER A 2 17.35 -21.58 -3.30
CA SER A 2 17.25 -21.98 -4.71
C SER A 2 16.34 -21.01 -5.48
N SER A 3 16.64 -20.74 -6.75
CA SER A 3 15.84 -19.82 -7.60
C SER A 3 14.36 -20.24 -7.69
N GLU A 4 14.09 -21.54 -7.67
CA GLU A 4 12.73 -22.11 -7.66
C GLU A 4 11.96 -21.71 -6.39
N ILE A 5 12.63 -21.79 -5.23
CA ILE A 5 12.05 -21.50 -3.92
C ILE A 5 11.81 -20.01 -3.78
N ALA A 6 12.75 -19.18 -4.26
CA ALA A 6 12.59 -17.74 -4.29
C ALA A 6 11.39 -17.34 -5.14
N ARG A 7 11.22 -17.94 -6.33
CA ARG A 7 10.05 -17.70 -7.19
C ARG A 7 8.74 -18.16 -6.56
N LEU A 8 8.73 -19.32 -5.91
CA LEU A 8 7.54 -19.82 -5.22
C LEU A 8 7.10 -18.88 -4.10
N TYR A 9 8.05 -18.44 -3.28
CA TYR A 9 7.76 -17.47 -2.22
C TYR A 9 7.32 -16.12 -2.79
N GLN A 10 7.96 -15.66 -3.87
CA GLN A 10 7.55 -14.43 -4.55
C GLN A 10 6.09 -14.50 -5.02
N ASN A 11 5.69 -15.61 -5.64
CA ASN A 11 4.30 -15.82 -6.06
C ASN A 11 3.34 -15.84 -4.86
N TYR A 12 3.76 -16.45 -3.75
CA TYR A 12 2.99 -16.47 -2.51
C TYR A 12 2.74 -15.06 -1.96
N VAL A 13 3.80 -14.24 -1.86
CA VAL A 13 3.70 -12.84 -1.43
C VAL A 13 2.80 -12.04 -2.38
N THR A 14 2.99 -12.16 -3.69
CA THR A 14 2.14 -11.48 -4.67
C THR A 14 0.67 -11.85 -4.49
N SER A 15 0.37 -13.14 -4.28
CA SER A 15 -1.02 -13.57 -4.06
C SER A 15 -1.61 -13.05 -2.76
N ILE A 16 -0.83 -12.90 -1.68
CA ILE A 16 -1.31 -12.25 -0.46
C ILE A 16 -1.74 -10.81 -0.77
N PHE A 17 -0.90 -10.05 -1.46
CA PHE A 17 -1.17 -8.65 -1.82
C PHE A 17 -2.33 -8.52 -2.81
N ASP A 18 -2.49 -9.46 -3.74
CA ASP A 18 -3.64 -9.54 -4.65
C ASP A 18 -4.94 -9.99 -3.97
N SER A 19 -4.85 -10.52 -2.75
CA SER A 19 -6.01 -10.88 -1.90
C SER A 19 -6.34 -9.79 -0.89
N TRP A 20 -5.36 -8.93 -0.55
CA TRP A 20 -5.49 -7.92 0.47
C TRP A 20 -6.24 -6.69 -0.06
N THR A 21 -7.48 -6.53 0.39
CA THR A 21 -8.40 -5.47 -0.07
C THR A 21 -7.79 -4.07 -0.02
N VAL A 22 -7.06 -3.73 1.05
CA VAL A 22 -6.43 -2.42 1.24
C VAL A 22 -5.49 -2.09 0.08
N ILE A 23 -4.56 -2.98 -0.25
CA ILE A 23 -3.61 -2.79 -1.36
C ILE A 23 -4.33 -2.68 -2.70
N ARG A 24 -5.37 -3.48 -2.91
CA ARG A 24 -6.12 -3.45 -4.18
C ARG A 24 -6.85 -2.13 -4.36
N ILE A 25 -7.50 -1.63 -3.31
CA ILE A 25 -8.10 -0.29 -3.28
C ILE A 25 -7.03 0.77 -3.57
N CYS A 26 -5.86 0.67 -2.93
CA CYS A 26 -4.75 1.59 -3.16
C CYS A 26 -4.36 1.66 -4.65
N ARG A 27 -4.27 0.49 -5.31
CA ARG A 27 -3.87 0.36 -6.72
C ARG A 27 -4.92 0.89 -7.69
N GLU A 28 -6.20 0.66 -7.42
CA GLU A 28 -7.30 1.15 -8.27
C GLU A 28 -7.42 2.67 -8.23
N GLN A 29 -7.14 3.27 -7.08
CA GLN A 29 -7.33 4.71 -6.86
C GLN A 29 -6.04 5.52 -6.96
N TYR A 30 -4.89 4.88 -7.18
CA TYR A 30 -3.59 5.54 -7.21
C TYR A 30 -3.35 6.38 -5.96
N SER A 31 -3.69 5.82 -4.79
CA SER A 31 -3.63 6.49 -3.47
C SER A 31 -2.26 7.13 -3.17
N GLY A 32 -1.17 6.43 -3.48
CA GLY A 32 0.21 6.93 -3.43
C GLY A 32 0.69 7.67 -4.68
N GLY A 33 -0.24 8.17 -5.51
CA GLY A 33 0.00 8.84 -6.79
C GLY A 33 0.16 7.89 -7.98
N GLN A 34 0.55 8.45 -9.14
CA GLN A 34 0.67 7.72 -10.42
C GLN A 34 1.60 6.50 -10.37
N PHE A 35 2.53 6.46 -9.41
CA PHE A 35 3.49 5.38 -9.21
C PHE A 35 3.04 4.32 -8.20
N THR A 36 1.80 4.37 -7.69
CA THR A 36 1.29 3.41 -6.68
C THR A 36 1.56 1.95 -7.06
N ASN A 37 1.25 1.57 -8.29
CA ASN A 37 1.49 0.20 -8.77
C ASN A 37 2.97 -0.18 -8.78
N GLN A 38 3.86 0.77 -9.10
CA GLN A 38 5.31 0.55 -9.07
C GLN A 38 5.83 0.44 -7.64
N LYS A 39 5.32 1.28 -6.72
CA LYS A 39 5.64 1.22 -5.30
C LYS A 39 5.27 -0.16 -4.73
N VAL A 40 4.02 -0.60 -4.91
CA VAL A 40 3.55 -1.92 -4.45
C VAL A 40 4.39 -3.07 -5.04
N ALA A 41 4.69 -3.02 -6.35
CA ALA A 41 5.55 -4.05 -6.97
C ALA A 41 6.97 -4.07 -6.39
N SER A 42 7.52 -2.89 -6.06
CA SER A 42 8.84 -2.76 -5.44
C SER A 42 8.84 -3.29 -4.01
N LEU A 43 7.80 -2.99 -3.23
CA LEU A 43 7.61 -3.57 -1.89
C LEU A 43 7.58 -5.09 -1.96
N ILE A 44 6.76 -5.67 -2.83
CA ILE A 44 6.64 -7.13 -3.01
C ILE A 44 8.00 -7.76 -3.35
N ALA A 45 8.81 -7.10 -4.18
CA ALA A 45 10.16 -7.59 -4.53
C ALA A 45 11.15 -7.52 -3.35
N GLN A 46 11.00 -6.55 -2.46
CA GLN A 46 11.92 -6.31 -1.33
C GLN A 46 11.53 -7.04 -0.05
N LEU A 47 10.25 -7.42 0.09
CA LEU A 47 9.71 -8.09 1.28
C LEU A 47 10.53 -9.29 1.75
N PRO A 48 11.02 -10.19 0.88
CA PRO A 48 11.86 -11.31 1.33
C PRO A 48 13.11 -10.85 2.11
N ASP A 49 13.73 -9.74 1.71
CA ASP A 49 14.91 -9.18 2.37
C ASP A 49 14.54 -8.44 3.66
N VAL A 50 13.44 -7.69 3.65
CA VAL A 50 12.91 -6.98 4.82
C VAL A 50 12.59 -7.96 5.94
N ILE A 51 11.83 -9.02 5.65
CA ILE A 51 11.43 -10.06 6.61
C ILE A 51 12.66 -10.76 7.21
N ARG A 52 13.68 -11.02 6.37
CA ARG A 52 14.94 -11.62 6.84
C ARG A 52 15.76 -10.70 7.76
N LYS A 53 15.61 -9.37 7.62
CA LYS A 53 16.26 -8.38 8.49
C LYS A 53 15.51 -8.20 9.80
N LEU A 54 14.18 -8.03 9.74
CA LEU A 54 13.34 -7.78 10.92
C LEU A 54 13.21 -9.03 11.81
N LYS A 55 12.99 -10.21 11.18
CA LYS A 55 12.80 -11.52 11.83
C LYS A 55 11.73 -11.54 12.93
N ASP A 56 10.74 -10.66 12.80
CA ASP A 56 9.76 -10.38 13.84
C ASP A 56 8.47 -9.90 13.17
N GLU A 57 7.34 -10.44 13.62
CA GLU A 57 6.00 -10.17 13.06
C GLU A 57 5.52 -8.77 13.43
N ASP A 58 5.73 -8.34 14.67
CA ASP A 58 5.30 -7.02 15.16
C ASP A 58 6.07 -5.92 14.41
N LYS A 59 7.39 -6.07 14.26
CA LYS A 59 8.18 -5.12 13.47
C LYS A 59 7.80 -5.08 12.00
N LEU A 60 7.37 -6.21 11.43
CA LEU A 60 6.91 -6.25 10.05
C LEU A 60 5.53 -5.57 9.93
N THR A 61 4.69 -5.69 10.96
CA THR A 61 3.42 -4.98 11.07
C THR A 61 3.66 -3.47 11.07
N ASP A 62 4.52 -2.98 11.97
CA ASP A 62 4.90 -1.56 12.04
C ASP A 62 5.42 -1.06 10.69
N PHE A 63 6.32 -1.84 10.05
CA PHE A 63 6.85 -1.50 8.73
C PHE A 63 5.77 -1.42 7.63
N LEU A 64 4.78 -2.32 7.65
CA LEU A 64 3.70 -2.30 6.67
C LEU A 64 2.74 -1.14 6.94
N GLU A 65 2.47 -0.80 8.20
CA GLU A 65 1.66 0.34 8.60
C GLU A 65 2.31 1.65 8.14
N ASP A 66 3.58 1.87 8.48
CA ASP A 66 4.36 3.03 8.04
C ASP A 66 4.37 3.14 6.51
N TYR A 67 4.53 2.01 5.80
CA TYR A 67 4.53 2.01 4.34
C TYR A 67 3.17 2.37 3.74
N LEU A 68 2.07 1.86 4.33
CA LEU A 68 0.72 2.19 3.84
C LEU A 68 0.43 3.69 4.02
N ASP A 69 0.83 4.26 5.15
CA ASP A 69 0.63 5.69 5.43
C ASP A 69 1.56 6.56 4.57
N ASP A 70 2.88 6.41 4.72
CA ASP A 70 3.87 7.29 4.09
C ASP A 70 3.90 7.16 2.56
N GLU A 71 3.83 5.93 2.04
CA GLU A 71 4.06 5.67 0.62
C GLU A 71 2.78 5.55 -0.19
N LEU A 72 1.70 5.06 0.43
CA LEU A 72 0.40 4.86 -0.22
C LEU A 72 -0.68 5.83 0.27
N ASN A 73 -0.39 6.75 1.20
CA ASN A 73 -1.37 7.71 1.75
C ASN A 73 -2.66 7.01 2.21
N THR A 74 -2.50 5.88 2.90
CA THR A 74 -3.60 4.99 3.30
C THR A 74 -3.42 4.54 4.74
N ILE A 75 -4.39 4.88 5.58
CA ILE A 75 -4.48 4.38 6.96
C ILE A 75 -5.43 3.19 6.96
N CYS A 76 -4.99 2.07 7.53
CA CYS A 76 -5.79 0.87 7.67
C CYS A 76 -6.24 0.74 9.13
N GLU A 77 -7.53 0.94 9.39
CA GLU A 77 -8.11 0.86 10.74
C GLU A 77 -8.63 -0.54 11.11
N ASP A 78 -8.37 -1.54 10.26
CA ASP A 78 -8.75 -2.93 10.52
C ASP A 78 -7.54 -3.77 10.96
N GLU A 79 -7.80 -4.97 11.50
CA GLU A 79 -6.75 -5.88 11.97
C GLU A 79 -6.07 -6.68 10.83
N SER A 80 -6.12 -6.20 9.58
CA SER A 80 -5.55 -6.92 8.44
C SER A 80 -4.03 -6.78 8.32
N ILE A 81 -3.42 -5.66 8.75
CA ILE A 81 -1.96 -5.48 8.68
C ILE A 81 -1.24 -6.57 9.50
N PRO A 82 -1.56 -6.79 10.79
CA PRO A 82 -0.91 -7.84 11.58
C PRO A 82 -1.12 -9.24 10.98
N TYR A 83 -2.34 -9.51 10.49
CA TYR A 83 -2.65 -10.79 9.85
C TYR A 83 -1.80 -11.04 8.60
N VAL A 84 -1.61 -10.01 7.77
CA VAL A 84 -0.76 -10.10 6.57
C VAL A 84 0.71 -10.26 6.96
N ALA A 85 1.20 -9.49 7.94
CA ALA A 85 2.57 -9.62 8.44
C ALA A 85 2.85 -11.07 8.89
N LYS A 86 1.93 -11.66 9.66
CA LYS A 86 2.00 -13.06 10.08
C LYS A 86 2.11 -14.03 8.92
N LEU A 87 1.24 -13.90 7.91
CA LEU A 87 1.27 -14.77 6.72
C LEU A 87 2.62 -14.71 6.00
N LEU A 88 3.20 -13.51 5.89
CA LEU A 88 4.49 -13.30 5.24
C LEU A 88 5.64 -13.96 6.02
N VAL A 89 5.66 -13.81 7.35
CA VAL A 89 6.64 -14.43 8.24
C VAL A 89 6.50 -15.95 8.23
N ASP A 90 5.29 -16.47 8.41
CA ASP A 90 4.99 -17.91 8.34
C ASP A 90 5.49 -18.52 7.02
N GLY A 91 5.19 -17.88 5.89
CA GLY A 91 5.64 -18.33 4.59
C GLY A 91 7.17 -18.35 4.48
N MET A 92 7.85 -17.35 5.04
CA MET A 92 9.31 -17.29 5.04
C MET A 92 9.91 -18.39 5.92
N ASP A 93 9.27 -18.72 7.05
CA ASP A 93 9.72 -19.80 7.94
C ASP A 93 9.53 -21.18 7.31
N LEU A 94 8.44 -21.40 6.57
CA LEU A 94 8.26 -22.60 5.74
C LEU A 94 9.38 -22.74 4.71
N VAL A 95 9.78 -21.63 4.07
CA VAL A 95 10.91 -21.61 3.14
C VAL A 95 12.23 -21.95 3.84
N LYS A 96 12.51 -21.38 5.02
CA LYS A 96 13.72 -21.68 5.81
C LYS A 96 13.78 -23.15 6.22
N ASN A 97 12.64 -23.73 6.58
CA ASN A 97 12.50 -25.12 6.99
C ASN A 97 12.39 -26.10 5.80
N ASN A 98 12.47 -25.60 4.56
CA ASN A 98 12.32 -26.37 3.33
C ASN A 98 10.97 -27.12 3.22
N ASN A 99 9.93 -26.63 3.91
CA ASN A 99 8.58 -27.18 3.87
C ASN A 99 7.75 -26.54 2.75
N LEU A 100 8.14 -26.84 1.51
CA LEU A 100 7.54 -26.22 0.32
C LEU A 100 6.13 -26.76 0.01
N VAL A 101 5.78 -27.93 0.54
CA VAL A 101 4.44 -28.52 0.38
C VAL A 101 3.41 -27.69 1.11
N GLU A 102 3.69 -27.36 2.37
CA GLU A 102 2.81 -26.50 3.19
C GLU A 102 2.69 -25.10 2.61
N LEU A 103 3.79 -24.53 2.09
CA LEU A 103 3.77 -23.22 1.44
C LEU A 103 2.85 -23.21 0.21
N LYS A 104 2.88 -24.27 -0.61
CA LYS A 104 1.97 -24.41 -1.75
C LYS A 104 0.53 -24.55 -1.31
N LEU A 105 0.27 -25.33 -0.26
CA LEU A 105 -1.07 -25.48 0.28
C LEU A 105 -1.62 -24.15 0.80
N LYS A 106 -0.80 -23.36 1.52
CA LYS A 106 -1.18 -22.01 1.95
C LYS A 106 -1.45 -21.09 0.75
N TYR A 107 -0.61 -21.15 -0.28
CA TYR A 107 -0.79 -20.38 -1.52
C TYR A 107 -2.12 -20.70 -2.21
N GLU A 108 -2.48 -21.98 -2.34
CA GLU A 108 -3.72 -22.41 -3.00
C GLU A 108 -4.98 -22.06 -2.21
N ASN A 109 -4.88 -21.93 -0.88
CA ASN A 109 -5.99 -21.57 0.00
C ASN A 109 -6.19 -20.06 0.17
N LEU A 110 -5.35 -19.21 -0.45
CA LEU A 110 -5.55 -17.77 -0.39
C LEU A 110 -6.85 -17.39 -1.13
N PRO A 111 -7.70 -16.54 -0.52
CA PRO A 111 -8.93 -16.09 -1.15
C PRO A 111 -8.61 -15.26 -2.38
N LYS A 112 -9.39 -15.41 -3.45
CA LYS A 112 -9.26 -14.49 -4.59
C LYS A 112 -9.80 -13.12 -4.20
N GLY A 113 -9.22 -12.06 -4.74
CA GLY A 113 -9.74 -10.70 -4.58
C GLY A 113 -11.22 -10.61 -4.97
N CYS A 114 -12.02 -9.94 -4.14
CA CYS A 114 -13.43 -9.60 -4.39
C CYS A 114 -13.60 -8.48 -5.44
N ASP A 115 -14.81 -8.26 -5.96
CA ASP A 115 -15.09 -7.09 -6.79
C ASP A 115 -15.03 -5.79 -5.95
N LEU A 116 -14.31 -4.78 -6.47
CA LEU A 116 -14.06 -3.49 -5.81
C LEU A 116 -14.79 -2.32 -6.47
N SER A 117 -15.63 -2.59 -7.48
CA SER A 117 -16.41 -1.57 -8.22
C SER A 117 -17.20 -0.59 -7.34
N HIS A 118 -17.51 -0.96 -6.10
CA HIS A 118 -18.24 -0.15 -5.12
C HIS A 118 -17.39 0.35 -3.94
N CYS A 119 -16.07 0.11 -3.94
CA CYS A 119 -15.17 0.49 -2.85
C CYS A 119 -14.47 1.82 -3.16
N GLN A 120 -14.51 2.77 -2.23
CA GLN A 120 -13.77 4.03 -2.31
C GLN A 120 -12.81 4.15 -1.11
N ALA A 121 -11.55 4.54 -1.35
CA ALA A 121 -10.61 4.85 -0.29
C ALA A 121 -10.95 6.24 0.23
N GLN A 122 -10.85 6.41 1.54
CA GLN A 122 -10.84 7.74 2.14
C GLN A 122 -9.42 8.28 2.04
N THR A 123 -9.09 8.89 0.90
CA THR A 123 -7.83 9.63 0.75
C THR A 123 -7.81 10.78 1.75
N GLN A 124 -6.75 10.86 2.56
CA GLN A 124 -6.49 12.09 3.30
C GLN A 124 -6.13 13.18 2.29
N VAL A 125 -7.07 14.11 2.10
CA VAL A 125 -6.79 15.35 1.36
C VAL A 125 -5.91 16.16 2.31
N ALA A 126 -4.60 16.12 2.10
CA ALA A 126 -3.73 17.14 2.64
C ALA A 126 -4.19 18.46 2.03
N VAL A 127 -5.02 19.22 2.76
CA VAL A 127 -5.33 20.59 2.43
C VAL A 127 -4.01 21.33 2.48
N SER A 128 -3.39 21.50 1.31
CA SER A 128 -2.34 22.49 1.15
C SER A 128 -3.04 23.83 1.26
N GLU A 129 -3.10 24.36 2.48
CA GLU A 129 -3.47 25.74 2.77
C GLU A 129 -2.47 26.63 2.04
N SER A 130 -2.76 26.92 0.77
CA SER A 130 -2.09 27.96 0.02
C SER A 130 -2.61 29.29 0.55
N GLU A 131 -2.05 29.70 1.69
CA GLU A 131 -2.15 31.05 2.23
C GLU A 131 -1.46 32.02 1.25
N GLY A 132 -2.23 32.86 0.57
CA GLY A 132 -1.74 33.99 -0.25
C GLY A 132 -2.66 34.27 -1.44
N ASP A 133 -3.11 35.49 -1.73
CA ASP A 133 -2.88 36.81 -1.17
C ASP A 133 -4.05 37.71 -1.62
N SER A 134 -4.20 38.84 -0.93
CA SER A 134 -5.35 39.74 -0.90
C SER A 134 -5.59 40.54 -2.20
N ASN A 135 -6.87 40.73 -2.50
CA ASN A 135 -7.53 41.97 -2.96
C ASN A 135 -6.88 42.78 -4.12
N ASP A 136 -7.49 42.76 -5.30
CA ASP A 136 -7.38 43.88 -6.27
C ASP A 136 -8.76 44.18 -6.89
N GLU A 137 -9.44 45.19 -6.33
CA GLU A 137 -10.64 45.81 -6.89
C GLU A 137 -10.20 46.80 -7.99
N SER A 138 -10.35 46.41 -9.25
CA SER A 138 -10.05 47.28 -10.38
C SER A 138 -11.10 48.38 -10.52
N ILE A 139 -10.64 49.61 -10.28
CA ILE A 139 -11.20 50.92 -10.63
C ILE A 139 -11.74 50.96 -12.08
N ASP A 140 -12.92 51.55 -12.27
CA ASP A 140 -13.26 52.30 -13.49
C ASP A 140 -13.79 53.68 -13.07
N GLU A 141 -12.93 54.68 -13.25
CA GLU A 141 -13.26 56.10 -13.20
C GLU A 141 -13.91 56.50 -14.52
N ASP A 142 -15.13 57.05 -14.49
CA ASP A 142 -15.50 58.04 -15.50
C ASP A 142 -16.61 59.00 -15.00
N ASP A 143 -16.20 60.27 -14.99
CA ASP A 143 -16.94 61.48 -15.31
C ASP A 143 -17.96 62.06 -14.30
N VAL A 144 -17.47 62.98 -13.46
CA VAL A 144 -18.29 64.00 -12.79
C VAL A 144 -17.67 65.41 -12.85
N VAL A 145 -18.17 66.19 -13.82
CA VAL A 145 -18.75 67.56 -13.71
C VAL A 145 -17.86 68.80 -13.44
N MET A 146 -17.90 69.71 -14.43
CA MET A 146 -17.93 71.19 -14.46
C MET A 146 -17.03 72.06 -13.55
N GLU A 147 -16.30 72.99 -14.19
CA GLU A 147 -16.48 74.45 -14.02
C GLU A 147 -15.94 75.22 -15.25
#